data_AF-A0A2V8TV85-F1
#
_entry.id   AF-A0A2V8TV85-F1
#
_cell.length_a   1.000
_cell.length_b   1.000
_cell.length_c   1.000
_cell.angle_alpha   90.00
_cell.angle_beta   90.00
_cell.angle_gamma   90.00
#
_symmetry.space_group_name_H-M   'P 1'
#
loop_
_entity.id
_entity.type
_entity.pdbx_description
1 polymer ?
#
loop_
_entity_poly.entity_id
_entity_poly.type
_entity_poly.pdbx_seq_one_letter_code
_entity_poly.pdbx_strand_id
1 'polypeptide(L)' 'PEALGSSLVVTAITGDASFRRRLLRSPLVGRLNFGPIATMHITWDQPHEGNLFDHLYARRAFQAA' A
#
# COMPACT_ATOMS: atom_id res chain seq x y z
N PRO A 1 25.17 3.49 5.14
CA PRO A 1 23.92 4.14 5.59
C PRO A 1 23.22 3.25 6.62
N GLU A 2 22.63 3.86 7.65
CA GLU A 2 21.80 3.17 8.62
C GLU A 2 20.49 2.69 7.96
N ALA A 3 19.87 1.63 8.50
CA ALA A 3 18.62 1.10 7.97
C ALA A 3 17.45 2.01 8.36
N LEU A 4 16.48 2.18 7.45
CA LEU A 4 15.29 3.02 7.67
C LEU A 4 14.36 2.52 8.80
N GLY A 5 14.49 1.26 9.22
CA GLY A 5 13.59 0.65 10.21
C GLY A 5 12.20 0.33 9.66
N SER A 6 11.26 0.01 10.56
CA SER A 6 9.85 -0.20 10.21
C SER A 6 9.18 1.13 9.83
N SER A 7 8.39 1.14 8.76
CA SER A 7 7.74 2.32 8.23
C SER A 7 6.31 2.02 7.81
N LEU A 8 5.36 2.84 8.25
CA LEU A 8 3.96 2.72 7.86
C LEU A 8 3.79 2.94 6.36
N VAL A 9 4.36 4.02 5.82
CA VAL A 9 4.34 4.33 4.39
C VAL A 9 5.70 4.81 3.91
N VAL A 10 6.12 4.36 2.73
CA VAL A 10 7.32 4.83 2.03
C VAL A 10 6.95 5.25 0.60
N THR A 11 7.41 6.43 0.19
CA THR A 11 7.37 6.86 -1.22
C THR A 11 8.78 6.88 -1.79
N ALA A 12 9.02 6.05 -2.81
CA ALA A 12 10.31 5.92 -3.47
C ALA A 12 10.29 6.61 -4.84
N ILE A 13 11.00 7.74 -4.93
CA ILE A 13 11.23 8.49 -6.17
C ILE A 13 12.63 8.15 -6.66
N THR A 14 12.74 7.19 -7.56
CA THR A 14 14.02 6.67 -8.05
C THR A 14 13.87 5.92 -9.37
N GLY A 15 14.90 6.03 -10.22
CA GLY A 15 15.05 5.22 -11.44
C GLY A 15 15.82 3.91 -11.24
N ASP A 16 16.37 3.64 -10.05
CA ASP A 16 17.17 2.45 -9.79
C ASP A 16 16.31 1.19 -9.59
N ALA A 17 16.31 0.32 -10.60
CA ALA A 17 15.58 -0.95 -10.58
C ALA A 17 16.03 -1.90 -9.46
N SER A 18 17.31 -1.88 -9.08
CA SER A 18 17.83 -2.73 -8.01
C SER A 18 17.30 -2.29 -6.64
N PHE A 19 17.26 -0.98 -6.41
CA PHE A 19 16.72 -0.42 -5.17
C PHE A 19 15.20 -0.63 -5.07
N ARG A 20 14.47 -0.47 -6.18
CA ARG A 20 13.03 -0.79 -6.24
C ARG A 20 12.76 -2.25 -5.86
N ARG A 21 13.55 -3.20 -6.38
CA ARG A 21 13.44 -4.63 -6.01
C ARG A 21 13.73 -4.89 -4.53
N ARG A 22 14.69 -4.17 -3.95
CA ARG A 22 14.98 -4.28 -2.51
C ARG A 22 13.80 -3.79 -1.66
N LEU A 23 13.21 -2.65 -2.02
CA LEU A 23 12.04 -2.10 -1.32
C LEU A 23 10.83 -3.03 -1.40
N LEU A 24 10.54 -3.59 -2.59
CA LEU A 24 9.46 -4.56 -2.80
C LEU A 24 9.57 -5.83 -1.93
N ARG A 25 10.79 -6.20 -1.55
CA ARG A 25 11.06 -7.39 -0.73
C ARG A 25 11.14 -7.09 0.77
N SER A 26 11.04 -5.83 1.17
CA SER A 26 11.18 -5.42 2.55
C SER A 26 9.88 -5.70 3.32
N PRO A 27 9.90 -6.55 4.36
CA PRO A 27 8.73 -6.75 5.23
C PRO A 27 8.51 -5.59 6.20
N LEU A 28 9.43 -4.61 6.23
CA LEU A 28 9.40 -3.48 7.15
C LEU A 28 8.55 -2.31 6.64
N VAL A 29 8.00 -2.40 5.44
CA VAL A 29 7.20 -1.33 4.83
C VAL A 29 5.75 -1.78 4.72
N GLY A 30 4.85 -1.10 5.41
CA GLY A 30 3.41 -1.38 5.33
C GLY A 30 2.85 -1.06 3.95
N ARG A 31 3.03 0.19 3.50
CA ARG A 31 2.63 0.66 2.17
C ARG A 31 3.81 1.24 1.40
N LEU A 32 4.00 0.79 0.16
CA LEU A 32 5.08 1.26 -0.71
C LEU A 32 4.51 1.92 -1.98
N ASN A 33 4.87 3.19 -2.19
CA ASN A 33 4.56 3.94 -3.40
C ASN A 33 5.81 4.07 -4.27
N PHE A 34 5.67 3.85 -5.58
CA PHE A 34 6.73 4.14 -6.56
C PHE A 34 6.35 5.33 -7.43
N GLY A 35 7.23 6.33 -7.48
CA GLY A 35 6.98 7.58 -8.20
C GLY A 35 6.27 8.64 -7.34
N PRO A 36 5.89 9.78 -7.93
CA PRO A 36 5.33 10.93 -7.21
C PRO A 36 3.84 10.74 -6.88
N ILE A 37 3.52 9.67 -6.16
CA ILE A 37 2.16 9.37 -5.69
C ILE A 37 2.00 10.02 -4.32
N ALA A 38 0.95 10.83 -4.15
CA ALA A 38 0.65 11.44 -2.86
C ALA A 38 0.31 10.35 -1.83
N THR A 39 0.87 10.44 -0.62
CA THR A 39 0.61 9.47 0.45
C THR A 39 -0.87 9.35 0.79
N MET A 40 -1.62 10.45 0.66
CA MET A 40 -3.07 10.52 0.88
C MET A 40 -3.91 10.02 -0.30
N HIS A 41 -3.30 9.62 -1.41
CA HIS A 41 -4.01 9.04 -2.53
C HIS A 41 -4.46 7.62 -2.16
N ILE A 42 -5.77 7.41 -2.07
CA ILE A 42 -6.40 6.14 -1.68
C ILE A 42 -7.13 5.59 -2.90
N THR A 43 -6.85 4.33 -3.25
CA THR A 43 -7.56 3.59 -4.30
C THR A 43 -8.22 2.35 -3.70
N TRP A 44 -9.39 1.98 -4.22
CA TRP A 44 -10.22 0.88 -3.71
C TRP A 44 -9.57 -0.50 -3.76
N ASP A 45 -8.57 -0.68 -4.62
CA ASP A 45 -7.83 -1.93 -4.84
C ASP A 45 -6.62 -2.10 -3.89
N GLN A 46 -6.28 -1.09 -3.09
CA GLN A 46 -5.20 -1.19 -2.11
C GLN A 46 -5.66 -2.01 -0.91
N PRO A 47 -4.88 -2.98 -0.41
CA PRO A 47 -5.21 -3.64 0.84
C PRO A 47 -5.16 -2.60 1.97
N HIS A 48 -6.33 -2.14 2.40
CA HIS A 48 -6.48 -1.34 3.60
C HIS A 48 -6.24 -2.23 4.81
N GLU A 49 -5.69 -1.71 5.90
CA GLU A 49 -5.56 -2.41 7.20
C GLU A 49 -6.95 -2.72 7.81
N GLY A 50 -7.72 -3.57 7.16
CA GLY A 50 -9.15 -3.75 7.38
C GLY A 50 -9.95 -2.83 6.46
N ASN A 51 -10.64 -3.42 5.48
CA ASN A 51 -11.68 -2.69 4.78
C ASN A 51 -12.79 -2.38 5.79
N LEU A 52 -13.12 -1.11 6.00
CA LEU A 52 -14.22 -0.70 6.88
C LEU A 52 -15.53 -1.42 6.49
N PHE A 53 -15.71 -1.75 5.21
CA PHE A 53 -16.82 -2.57 4.72
C PHE A 53 -16.85 -3.96 5.35
N ASP A 54 -15.69 -4.62 5.57
CA ASP A 54 -15.62 -5.93 6.22
C ASP A 54 -16.08 -5.88 7.68
N HIS A 55 -16.03 -4.70 8.31
CA HIS A 55 -16.49 -4.47 9.68
C HIS A 55 -17.94 -3.97 9.77
N LEU A 56 -18.39 -3.16 8.80
CA LEU A 56 -19.69 -2.49 8.85
C LEU A 56 -20.80 -3.19 8.05
N TYR A 57 -20.46 -4.02 7.06
CA TYR A 57 -21.44 -4.62 6.17
C TYR A 57 -21.12 -6.09 5.89
N ALA A 58 -22.16 -6.94 5.93
CA ALA A 58 -22.03 -8.29 5.42
C ALA A 58 -21.81 -8.25 3.91
N ARG A 59 -20.79 -8.95 3.40
CA ARG A 59 -20.57 -9.10 1.96
C ARG A 59 -21.77 -9.81 1.34
N ARG A 60 -22.64 -9.07 0.66
CA ARG A 60 -23.77 -9.61 -0.12
C ARG A 60 -23.77 -8.98 -1.50
N ALA A 61 -23.50 -9.79 -2.53
CA ALA A 61 -23.83 -9.42 -3.89
C ALA A 61 -25.35 -9.41 -4.03
N PHE A 62 -25.90 -8.30 -4.54
CA PHE A 62 -27.33 -8.13 -4.76
C PHE A 62 -27.57 -7.71 -6.20
N GLN A 63 -28.54 -8.35 -6.84
CA GLN A 63 -29.02 -8.01 -8.16
C GLN A 63 -30.54 -8.14 -8.11
N ALA A 64 -31.25 -7.08 -8.51
CA ALA A 64 -32.69 -7.09 -8.73
C ALA A 64 -32.98 -6.71 -10.17
N ALA A 65 -34.03 -7.29 -10.73
CA ALA A 65 -34.50 -7.08 -12.10
C ALA A 65 -35.36 -5.82 -12.21
#